data_AF-A0A1D6GJR7-F1
#
_entry.id   AF-A0A1D6GJR7-F1
#
_cell.length_a   1.000
_cell.length_b   1.000
_cell.length_c   1.000
_cell.angle_alpha   90.00
_cell.angle_beta   90.00
_cell.angle_gamma   90.00
#
_symmetry.space_group_name_H-M   'P 1'
#
loop_
_entity.id
_entity.type
_entity.pdbx_description
1 polymer ?
#
loop_
_entity_poly.entity_id
_entity_poly.type
_entity_poly.pdbx_seq_one_letter_code
_entity_poly.pdbx_strand_id
1 'polypeptide(L)'
;MRILSIAAFAVSGYASTDGRSCKPFNPLLGETYEADYPDKGLRFFSEKVSHHPMVIACHCVGTGWRFWADSNLKSKFWGRSIQLDPVGALTLEFDDGEVFQWSKVTTSIYNLILGKLYCDHYGTMRIQGNCEYSCKLKFKEQSIIDRNPHQVQGVVQDRNGRTVATLFGKWDESMHYVMGDCFGKGMGTEQFSEAHLLWKRSKPPNFPTRYNLTRFAITLNELTPGLKEKLPPTDSRLRPDQRCLEKGEYERANAEKLRLEQKQRQVSL
;
A
#
# COMPACT_ATOMS: atom_id res chain seq x y z
N MET A 1 -11.55 20.74 -0.46
CA MET A 1 -11.14 19.90 0.70
C MET A 1 -10.12 18.86 0.25
N ARG A 2 -8.82 19.17 0.37
CA ARG A 2 -7.70 18.30 -0.08
C ARG A 2 -7.74 16.91 0.57
N ILE A 3 -8.21 16.82 1.80
CA ILE A 3 -8.33 15.58 2.58
C ILE A 3 -9.16 14.49 1.89
N LEU A 4 -10.13 14.83 1.02
CA LEU A 4 -10.88 13.85 0.24
C LEU A 4 -9.99 13.08 -0.74
N SER A 5 -9.13 13.79 -1.46
CA SER A 5 -8.15 13.19 -2.39
C SER A 5 -7.10 12.37 -1.63
N ILE A 6 -6.71 12.81 -0.43
CA ILE A 6 -5.76 12.09 0.43
C ILE A 6 -6.38 10.81 0.99
N ALA A 7 -7.65 10.85 1.39
CA ALA A 7 -8.39 9.67 1.80
C ALA A 7 -8.45 8.63 0.67
N ALA A 8 -8.75 9.08 -0.55
CA ALA A 8 -8.74 8.20 -1.72
C ALA A 8 -7.34 7.67 -2.05
N PHE A 9 -6.29 8.49 -1.95
CA PHE A 9 -4.90 8.06 -2.09
C PHE A 9 -4.53 6.99 -1.07
N ALA A 10 -4.85 7.19 0.21
CA ALA A 10 -4.57 6.24 1.29
C ALA A 10 -5.27 4.89 1.09
N VAL A 11 -6.53 4.89 0.63
CA VAL A 11 -7.27 3.66 0.29
C VAL A 11 -6.69 2.97 -0.95
N SER A 12 -6.31 3.74 -1.97
CA SER A 12 -5.82 3.20 -3.24
C SER A 12 -4.59 2.30 -3.11
N GLY A 13 -3.79 2.50 -2.06
CA GLY A 13 -2.62 1.68 -1.75
C GLY A 13 -2.93 0.20 -1.49
N TYR A 14 -4.17 -0.14 -1.14
CA TYR A 14 -4.62 -1.51 -0.92
C TYR A 14 -5.09 -2.22 -2.19
N ALA A 15 -5.53 -1.50 -3.22
CA ALA A 15 -6.12 -2.09 -4.42
C ALA A 15 -5.19 -3.07 -5.17
N SER A 16 -3.87 -2.90 -4.99
CA SER A 16 -2.87 -3.75 -5.65
C SER A 16 -2.62 -5.08 -4.94
N THR A 17 -3.16 -5.30 -3.73
CA THR A 17 -3.00 -6.55 -2.98
C THR A 17 -3.96 -7.63 -3.47
N ASP A 18 -5.08 -7.24 -4.08
CA ASP A 18 -6.10 -8.15 -4.58
C ASP A 18 -5.51 -9.14 -5.61
N GLY A 19 -5.77 -10.42 -5.36
CA GLY A 19 -5.24 -11.55 -6.13
C GLY A 19 -3.72 -11.79 -6.04
N ARG A 20 -2.96 -11.00 -5.25
CA ARG A 20 -1.52 -11.21 -5.04
C ARG A 20 -1.27 -12.06 -3.80
N SER A 21 -1.20 -13.38 -4.00
CA SER A 21 -1.00 -14.36 -2.93
C SER A 21 0.47 -14.67 -2.61
N CYS A 22 1.41 -14.15 -3.41
CA CYS A 22 2.83 -14.45 -3.25
C CYS A 22 3.52 -13.50 -2.27
N LYS A 23 4.35 -14.07 -1.40
CA LYS A 23 5.20 -13.29 -0.48
C LYS A 23 6.28 -12.53 -1.28
N PRO A 24 6.45 -11.22 -1.07
CA PRO A 24 7.58 -10.49 -1.65
C PRO A 24 8.92 -10.96 -1.04
N PHE A 25 10.03 -10.67 -1.72
CA PHE A 25 11.35 -10.88 -1.13
C PHE A 25 11.50 -10.02 0.13
N ASN A 26 12.10 -10.60 1.17
CA ASN A 26 12.56 -9.80 2.31
C ASN A 26 13.84 -9.08 1.85
N PRO A 27 13.90 -7.74 1.83
CA PRO A 27 15.10 -7.03 1.39
C PRO A 27 16.30 -7.39 2.27
N LEU A 28 17.52 -7.24 1.78
CA LEU A 28 18.72 -7.32 2.61
C LEU A 28 18.90 -6.03 3.42
N LEU A 29 19.58 -6.09 4.57
CA LEU A 29 19.94 -4.88 5.33
C LEU A 29 20.82 -3.98 4.45
N GLY A 30 20.46 -2.71 4.32
CA GLY A 30 21.10 -1.76 3.40
C GLY A 30 20.73 -1.94 1.93
N GLU A 31 19.81 -2.85 1.59
CA GLU A 31 19.23 -2.90 0.24
C GLU A 31 18.41 -1.63 -0.01
N THR A 32 18.60 -1.04 -1.19
CA THR A 32 17.94 0.20 -1.61
C THR A 32 17.04 -0.04 -2.81
N TYR A 33 16.12 0.88 -3.07
CA TYR A 33 15.35 0.93 -4.30
C TYR A 33 15.02 2.38 -4.63
N GLU A 34 15.38 2.81 -5.84
CA GLU A 34 15.01 4.12 -6.37
C GLU A 34 14.08 4.02 -7.58
N ALA A 35 13.19 4.98 -7.78
CA ALA A 35 12.38 5.09 -8.99
C ALA A 35 12.11 6.55 -9.34
N ASP A 36 12.39 6.93 -10.59
CA ASP A 36 12.09 8.26 -11.13
C ASP A 36 10.99 8.10 -12.19
N TYR A 37 9.89 8.83 -12.02
CA TYR A 37 8.77 8.90 -12.96
C TYR A 37 8.54 10.36 -13.38
N PRO A 38 9.35 10.90 -14.31
CA PRO A 38 9.21 12.28 -14.76
C PRO A 38 7.83 12.60 -15.35
N ASP A 39 7.20 11.62 -16.03
CA ASP A 39 5.84 11.73 -16.57
C ASP A 39 4.77 11.91 -15.48
N LYS A 40 5.08 11.51 -14.25
CA LYS A 40 4.21 11.66 -13.06
C LYS A 40 4.70 12.76 -12.12
N GLY A 41 5.83 13.39 -12.43
CA GLY A 41 6.49 14.37 -11.58
C GLY A 41 6.82 13.84 -10.19
N LEU A 42 7.30 12.59 -10.07
CA LEU A 42 7.70 12.03 -8.77
C LEU A 42 8.99 11.22 -8.82
N ARG A 43 9.76 11.30 -7.74
CA ARG A 43 10.97 10.51 -7.47
C ARG A 43 10.87 9.85 -6.11
N PHE A 44 11.04 8.54 -6.09
CA PHE A 44 10.95 7.68 -4.91
C PHE A 44 12.31 7.08 -4.57
N PHE A 45 12.59 6.95 -3.28
CA PHE A 45 13.72 6.22 -2.73
C PHE A 45 13.28 5.43 -1.50
N SER A 46 13.86 4.25 -1.29
CA SER A 46 13.69 3.48 -0.07
C SER A 46 14.94 2.67 0.27
N GLU A 47 15.08 2.37 1.57
CA GLU A 47 16.16 1.56 2.11
C GLU A 47 15.64 0.67 3.24
N LYS A 48 16.13 -0.56 3.31
CA LYS A 48 15.95 -1.39 4.51
C LYS A 48 16.97 -0.99 5.57
N VAL A 49 16.52 -0.18 6.52
CA VAL A 49 17.33 0.44 7.58
C VAL A 49 17.48 -0.44 8.83
N SER A 50 16.66 -1.48 8.99
CA SER A 50 16.82 -2.44 10.09
C SER A 50 16.36 -3.85 9.71
N HIS A 51 17.04 -4.86 10.25
CA HIS A 51 16.72 -6.27 10.03
C HIS A 51 15.85 -6.87 11.13
N HIS A 52 16.11 -6.51 12.39
CA HIS A 52 15.42 -7.02 13.58
C HIS A 52 15.22 -5.87 14.60
N PRO A 53 14.05 -5.20 14.63
CA PRO A 53 12.88 -5.45 13.79
C PRO A 53 13.11 -5.09 12.31
N MET A 54 12.34 -5.68 11.40
CA MET A 54 12.43 -5.34 9.97
C MET A 54 11.80 -3.96 9.74
N VAL A 55 12.62 -2.98 9.37
CA VAL A 55 12.19 -1.60 9.10
C VAL A 55 12.67 -1.19 7.72
N ILE A 56 11.74 -0.67 6.92
CA ILE A 56 12.02 -0.05 5.63
C ILE A 56 11.63 1.42 5.74
N ALA A 57 12.56 2.32 5.42
CA ALA A 57 12.28 3.75 5.31
C ALA A 57 12.11 4.10 3.82
N CYS A 58 11.20 5.03 3.52
CA CYS A 58 11.06 5.58 2.18
C CYS A 58 10.83 7.08 2.20
N HIS A 59 11.23 7.72 1.10
CA HIS A 59 11.03 9.13 0.85
C HIS A 59 10.68 9.31 -0.63
N CYS A 60 9.72 10.18 -0.90
CA CYS A 60 9.21 10.48 -2.23
C CYS A 60 9.03 11.99 -2.36
N VAL A 61 9.60 12.56 -3.42
CA VAL A 61 9.39 13.95 -3.80
C VAL A 61 8.47 13.94 -5.00
N GLY A 62 7.36 14.66 -4.92
CA GLY A 62 6.46 14.90 -6.03
C GLY A 62 6.35 16.39 -6.38
N THR A 63 5.62 16.71 -7.45
CA THR A 63 5.32 18.10 -7.81
C THR A 63 4.41 18.76 -6.77
N GLY A 64 4.97 19.62 -5.92
CA GLY A 64 4.22 20.36 -4.91
C GLY A 64 4.02 19.64 -3.58
N TRP A 65 4.64 18.47 -3.38
CA TRP A 65 4.47 17.65 -2.18
C TRP A 65 5.65 16.72 -1.92
N ARG A 66 5.80 16.30 -0.65
CA ARG A 66 6.76 15.29 -0.19
C ARG A 66 6.03 14.23 0.62
N PHE A 67 6.44 12.99 0.46
CA PHE A 67 5.89 11.85 1.19
C PHE A 67 7.03 11.05 1.81
N TRP A 68 6.88 10.65 3.07
CA TRP A 68 7.83 9.74 3.71
C TRP A 68 7.12 8.82 4.69
N ALA A 69 7.72 7.65 4.90
CA ALA A 69 7.24 6.68 5.85
C ALA A 69 8.38 5.78 6.33
N ASP A 70 8.32 5.39 7.59
CA ASP A 70 8.93 4.17 8.08
C ASP A 70 7.85 3.08 8.18
N SER A 71 8.19 1.87 7.75
CA SER A 71 7.29 0.73 7.82
C SER A 71 7.97 -0.43 8.51
N ASN A 72 7.41 -0.79 9.65
CA ASN A 72 7.62 -2.07 10.32
C ASN A 72 6.33 -2.90 10.21
N LEU A 73 6.46 -4.23 10.28
CA LEU A 73 5.34 -5.16 10.15
C LEU A 73 5.39 -6.21 11.24
N LYS A 74 4.42 -6.17 12.16
CA LYS A 74 4.26 -7.22 13.17
C LYS A 74 3.35 -8.31 12.62
N SER A 75 3.85 -9.54 12.55
CA SER A 75 3.09 -10.70 12.08
C SER A 75 2.63 -11.59 13.24
N LYS A 76 1.38 -12.04 13.21
CA LYS A 76 0.82 -13.04 14.14
C LYS A 76 0.23 -14.20 13.34
N PHE A 77 0.59 -15.43 13.68
CA PHE A 77 0.05 -16.63 13.06
C PHE A 77 -1.10 -17.20 13.90
N TRP A 78 -2.26 -17.37 13.28
CA TRP A 78 -3.49 -17.86 13.90
C TRP A 78 -3.89 -19.26 13.37
N GLY A 79 -2.90 -20.08 12.98
CA GLY A 79 -3.13 -21.42 12.44
C GLY A 79 -3.57 -21.43 10.97
N ARG A 80 -4.76 -20.88 10.69
CA ARG A 80 -5.33 -20.84 9.32
C ARG A 80 -5.12 -19.51 8.60
N SER A 81 -4.68 -18.49 9.33
CA SER A 81 -4.41 -17.16 8.82
C SER A 81 -3.15 -16.54 9.42
N ILE A 82 -2.59 -15.55 8.72
CA ILE A 82 -1.56 -14.65 9.24
C ILE A 82 -2.15 -13.25 9.30
N GLN A 83 -2.11 -12.63 10.47
CA GLN A 83 -2.42 -11.23 10.65
C GLN A 83 -1.13 -10.41 10.56
N LEU A 84 -1.18 -9.32 9.80
CA LEU A 84 -0.10 -8.37 9.56
C LEU A 84 -0.54 -7.00 10.08
N ASP A 85 0.07 -6.56 11.17
CA ASP A 85 -0.17 -5.27 11.82
C ASP A 85 0.96 -4.30 11.41
N PRO A 86 0.71 -3.35 10.49
CA PRO A 86 1.69 -2.35 10.12
C PRO A 86 1.92 -1.38 11.28
N VAL A 87 3.19 -1.05 11.54
CA VAL A 87 3.62 -0.09 12.56
C VAL A 87 4.43 1.00 11.85
N GLY A 88 4.08 2.25 12.13
CA GLY A 88 4.68 3.42 11.49
C GLY A 88 3.62 4.42 11.04
N ALA A 89 4.06 5.63 10.70
CA ALA A 89 3.22 6.68 10.15
C ALA A 89 3.65 7.00 8.72
N LEU A 90 2.66 7.16 7.85
CA LEU A 90 2.84 7.75 6.52
C LEU A 90 2.60 9.24 6.67
N THR A 91 3.52 10.05 6.19
CA THR A 91 3.41 11.51 6.20
C THR A 91 3.42 12.05 4.78
N LEU A 92 2.51 12.98 4.50
CA LEU A 92 2.40 13.73 3.26
C LEU A 92 2.39 15.22 3.60
N GLU A 93 3.36 15.96 3.08
CA GLU A 93 3.50 17.41 3.25
C GLU A 93 3.35 18.08 1.88
N PHE A 94 2.61 19.17 1.82
CA PHE A 94 2.48 20.03 0.64
C PHE A 94 3.36 21.26 0.78
N ASP A 95 3.74 21.88 -0.33
CA ASP A 95 4.63 23.07 -0.34
C ASP A 95 4.03 24.29 0.38
N ASP A 96 2.71 24.32 0.59
CA ASP A 96 2.02 25.34 1.40
C ASP A 96 2.09 25.06 2.92
N GLY A 97 2.80 24.02 3.33
CA GLY A 97 2.99 23.60 4.72
C GLY A 97 1.84 22.76 5.28
N GLU A 98 0.83 22.39 4.49
CA GLU A 98 -0.20 21.46 4.94
C GLU A 98 0.36 20.04 5.06
N VAL A 99 0.21 19.42 6.23
CA VAL A 99 0.74 18.10 6.55
C VAL A 99 -0.42 17.16 6.88
N PHE A 100 -0.33 15.93 6.39
CA PHE A 100 -1.25 14.85 6.69
C PHE A 100 -0.49 13.60 7.11
N GLN A 101 -1.02 12.91 8.11
CA GLN A 101 -0.45 11.70 8.66
C GLN A 101 -1.52 10.65 8.87
N TRP A 102 -1.18 9.40 8.56
CA TRP A 102 -2.01 8.24 8.83
C TRP A 102 -1.18 6.97 9.00
N SER A 103 -1.75 5.96 9.66
CA SER A 103 -1.21 4.61 9.68
C SER A 103 -2.07 3.70 8.80
N LYS A 104 -1.43 2.67 8.25
CA LYS A 104 -2.12 1.59 7.53
C LYS A 104 -2.98 0.76 8.49
N VAL A 105 -4.06 0.19 7.97
CA VAL A 105 -4.90 -0.79 8.68
C VAL A 105 -4.31 -2.20 8.62
N THR A 106 -4.80 -3.07 9.50
CA THR A 106 -4.41 -4.48 9.57
C THR A 106 -4.76 -5.22 8.28
N THR A 107 -3.90 -6.15 7.90
CA THR A 107 -4.12 -7.07 6.77
C THR A 107 -4.10 -8.51 7.29
N SER A 108 -5.10 -9.31 6.94
CA SER A 108 -5.08 -10.74 7.21
C SER A 108 -5.02 -11.55 5.93
N ILE A 109 -4.18 -12.58 5.93
CA ILE A 109 -4.02 -13.54 4.86
C ILE A 109 -4.69 -14.84 5.31
N TYR A 110 -5.75 -15.25 4.64
CA TYR A 110 -6.57 -16.40 5.01
C TYR A 110 -6.27 -17.63 4.13
N ASN A 111 -6.80 -18.78 4.55
CA ASN A 111 -6.75 -20.05 3.81
C ASN A 111 -5.33 -20.55 3.53
N LEU A 112 -4.43 -20.45 4.51
CA LEU A 112 -3.04 -20.90 4.37
C LEU A 112 -2.88 -22.41 4.19
N ILE A 113 -3.86 -23.19 4.64
CA ILE A 113 -3.83 -24.67 4.61
C ILE A 113 -4.78 -25.23 3.53
N LEU A 114 -6.02 -24.73 3.47
CA LEU A 114 -7.06 -25.25 2.59
C LEU A 114 -7.85 -24.11 1.97
N GLY A 115 -8.07 -24.18 0.65
CA GLY A 115 -8.80 -23.20 -0.13
C GLY A 115 -7.89 -22.21 -0.86
N LYS A 116 -8.49 -21.26 -1.57
CA LYS A 116 -7.76 -20.19 -2.26
C LYS A 116 -7.32 -19.16 -1.23
N LEU A 117 -6.01 -18.88 -1.18
CA LEU A 117 -5.44 -17.81 -0.38
C LEU A 117 -5.99 -16.45 -0.85
N TYR A 118 -6.45 -15.64 0.10
CA TYR A 118 -6.87 -14.27 -0.14
C TYR A 118 -6.43 -13.36 1.00
N CYS A 119 -6.37 -12.06 0.72
CA CYS A 119 -6.04 -11.02 1.67
C CYS A 119 -7.28 -10.17 1.94
N ASP A 120 -7.51 -9.81 3.19
CA ASP A 120 -8.50 -8.81 3.56
C ASP A 120 -7.87 -7.72 4.43
N HIS A 121 -8.48 -6.53 4.40
CA HIS A 121 -8.01 -5.34 5.08
C HIS A 121 -9.12 -4.79 5.96
N TYR A 122 -8.83 -4.58 7.25
CA TYR A 122 -9.84 -4.17 8.22
C TYR A 122 -9.25 -3.31 9.33
N GLY A 123 -10.14 -2.54 9.96
CA GLY A 123 -9.80 -1.62 11.04
C GLY A 123 -10.14 -0.19 10.70
N THR A 124 -9.65 0.74 11.53
CA THR A 124 -9.90 2.17 11.36
C THR A 124 -8.61 2.89 11.01
N MET A 125 -8.58 3.52 9.84
CA MET A 125 -7.56 4.49 9.46
C MET A 125 -8.02 5.89 9.86
N ARG A 126 -7.11 6.67 10.43
CA ARG A 126 -7.33 8.06 10.79
C ARG A 126 -6.30 8.91 10.04
N ILE A 127 -6.79 9.86 9.26
CA ILE A 127 -5.99 10.84 8.53
C ILE A 127 -6.18 12.17 9.23
N GLN A 128 -5.09 12.74 9.72
CA GLN A 128 -5.08 13.98 10.49
C GLN A 128 -3.79 14.75 10.24
N GLY A 129 -3.69 15.98 10.71
CA GLY A 129 -2.50 16.79 10.56
C GLY A 129 -2.71 18.21 11.08
N ASN A 130 -2.08 19.20 10.46
CA ASN A 130 -2.21 20.61 10.87
C ASN A 130 -3.37 21.36 10.19
N CYS A 131 -4.16 20.68 9.38
CA CYS A 131 -5.26 21.26 8.59
C CYS A 131 -6.57 21.43 9.37
N GLU A 132 -7.61 21.95 8.70
CA GLU A 132 -8.94 22.18 9.31
C GLU A 132 -9.81 20.93 9.38
N TYR A 133 -9.42 19.87 8.68
CA TYR A 133 -10.23 18.67 8.53
C TYR A 133 -9.49 17.43 9.01
N SER A 134 -10.22 16.47 9.55
CA SER A 134 -9.75 15.11 9.81
C SER A 134 -10.63 14.11 9.08
N CYS A 135 -10.10 12.94 8.76
CA CYS A 135 -10.85 11.89 8.10
C CYS A 135 -10.69 10.56 8.85
N LYS A 136 -11.83 9.90 9.09
CA LYS A 136 -11.87 8.56 9.68
C LYS A 136 -12.44 7.61 8.64
N LEU A 137 -11.63 6.62 8.25
CA LEU A 137 -12.00 5.56 7.31
C LEU A 137 -12.07 4.22 8.06
N LYS A 138 -13.20 3.53 7.96
CA LYS A 138 -13.43 2.19 8.48
C LYS A 138 -13.40 1.20 7.33
N PHE A 139 -12.41 0.33 7.34
CA PHE A 139 -12.33 -0.85 6.50
C PHE A 139 -13.13 -1.95 7.19
N LYS A 140 -14.22 -2.39 6.56
CA LYS A 140 -15.14 -3.36 7.15
C LYS A 140 -14.52 -4.76 7.04
N GLU A 141 -14.32 -5.39 8.19
CA GLU A 141 -13.88 -6.79 8.27
C GLU A 141 -14.90 -7.70 7.61
N GLN A 142 -14.44 -8.60 6.74
CA GLN A 142 -15.31 -9.54 6.07
C GLN A 142 -15.88 -10.57 7.04
N SER A 143 -17.21 -10.59 7.18
CA SER A 143 -17.93 -11.69 7.83
C SER A 143 -18.33 -12.76 6.82
N ILE A 144 -18.48 -14.01 7.27
CA ILE A 144 -18.96 -15.16 6.45
C ILE A 144 -20.35 -14.88 5.83
N ILE A 145 -21.13 -14.00 6.46
CA ILE A 145 -22.50 -13.64 6.04
C ILE A 145 -22.51 -12.47 5.04
N ASP A 146 -21.42 -11.69 4.96
CA ASP A 146 -21.36 -10.48 4.14
C ASP A 146 -21.29 -10.81 2.65
N ARG A 147 -22.33 -10.43 1.91
CA ARG A 147 -22.41 -10.59 0.44
C ARG A 147 -21.69 -9.48 -0.35
N ASN A 148 -21.20 -8.45 0.33
CA ASN A 148 -20.54 -7.30 -0.28
C ASN A 148 -19.20 -7.01 0.43
N PRO A 149 -18.11 -7.67 0.01
CA PRO A 149 -16.82 -7.58 0.69
C PRO A 149 -16.08 -6.26 0.39
N HIS A 150 -14.95 -6.07 1.06
CA HIS A 150 -13.95 -5.02 0.79
C HIS A 150 -14.44 -3.58 1.01
N GLN A 151 -15.53 -3.41 1.74
CA GLN A 151 -16.15 -2.10 1.95
C GLN A 151 -15.26 -1.17 2.76
N VAL A 152 -15.19 0.07 2.31
CA VAL A 152 -14.62 1.19 3.05
C VAL A 152 -15.69 2.25 3.22
N GLN A 153 -15.90 2.70 4.45
CA GLN A 153 -16.81 3.79 4.79
C GLN A 153 -16.05 4.83 5.59
N GLY A 154 -16.37 6.11 5.44
CA GLY A 154 -15.73 7.11 6.25
C GLY A 154 -16.43 8.44 6.28
N VAL A 155 -15.88 9.32 7.10
CA VAL A 155 -16.38 10.68 7.31
C VAL A 155 -15.21 11.65 7.33
N VAL A 156 -15.43 12.83 6.80
CA VAL A 156 -14.57 14.01 7.00
C VAL A 156 -15.24 14.89 8.05
N GLN A 157 -14.48 15.28 9.07
CA GLN A 157 -14.96 16.15 10.14
C GLN A 157 -14.14 17.45 10.15
N ASP A 158 -14.80 18.56 10.44
CA ASP A 158 -14.13 19.83 10.75
C ASP A 158 -13.55 19.83 12.18
N ARG A 159 -12.90 20.94 12.57
CA ARG A 159 -12.33 21.12 13.92
C ARG A 159 -13.35 21.04 15.05
N ASN A 160 -14.63 21.29 14.77
CA ASN A 160 -15.72 21.20 15.75
C ASN A 160 -16.31 19.78 15.82
N GLY A 161 -15.77 18.83 15.05
CA GLY A 161 -16.25 17.45 14.97
C GLY A 161 -17.49 17.28 14.08
N ARG A 162 -17.93 18.33 13.37
CA ARG A 162 -19.08 18.26 12.47
C ARG A 162 -18.68 17.51 11.21
N THR A 163 -19.47 16.50 10.82
CA THR A 163 -19.30 15.79 9.56
C THR A 163 -19.63 16.71 8.38
N VAL A 164 -18.64 16.96 7.53
CA VAL A 164 -18.75 17.81 6.33
C VAL A 164 -18.86 17.00 5.04
N ALA A 165 -18.39 15.75 5.04
CA ALA A 165 -18.53 14.83 3.92
C ALA A 165 -18.53 13.38 4.39
N THR A 166 -19.21 12.54 3.62
CA THR A 166 -19.29 11.10 3.82
C THR A 166 -18.61 10.39 2.65
N LEU A 167 -17.69 9.46 2.94
CA LEU A 167 -16.99 8.64 1.95
C LEU A 167 -17.48 7.20 1.98
N PHE A 168 -17.52 6.56 0.83
CA PHE A 168 -17.87 5.14 0.72
C PHE A 168 -17.27 4.52 -0.54
N GLY A 169 -17.08 3.22 -0.53
CA GLY A 169 -16.57 2.49 -1.68
C GLY A 169 -16.02 1.14 -1.30
N LYS A 170 -15.12 0.63 -2.13
CA LYS A 170 -14.34 -0.58 -1.86
C LYS A 170 -12.88 -0.37 -2.20
N TRP A 171 -12.00 -0.89 -1.36
CA TRP A 171 -10.56 -0.69 -1.50
C TRP A 171 -9.98 -1.36 -2.76
N ASP A 172 -10.69 -2.31 -3.36
CA ASP A 172 -10.33 -3.05 -4.57
C ASP A 172 -11.07 -2.57 -5.84
N GLU A 173 -11.90 -1.53 -5.76
CA GLU A 173 -12.76 -1.10 -6.87
C GLU A 173 -12.73 0.42 -7.08
N SER A 174 -13.31 1.19 -6.15
CA SER A 174 -13.45 2.64 -6.26
C SER A 174 -13.84 3.29 -4.94
N MET A 175 -13.58 4.59 -4.82
CA MET A 175 -13.96 5.44 -3.68
C MET A 175 -14.77 6.64 -4.18
N HIS A 176 -15.84 6.95 -3.47
CA HIS A 176 -16.74 8.07 -3.74
C HIS A 176 -16.96 8.90 -2.48
N TYR A 177 -17.49 10.10 -2.66
CA TYR A 177 -17.98 10.93 -1.56
C TYR A 177 -19.29 11.64 -1.92
N VAL A 178 -19.98 12.05 -0.87
CA VAL A 178 -21.12 12.97 -0.90
C VAL A 178 -20.93 14.01 0.19
N MET A 179 -21.43 15.23 -0.02
CA MET A 179 -21.33 16.29 0.98
C MET A 179 -22.32 16.08 2.12
N GLY A 180 -21.91 16.42 3.35
CA GLY A 180 -22.71 16.26 4.56
C GLY A 180 -22.66 14.86 5.19
N ASP A 181 -23.52 14.67 6.20
CA ASP A 181 -23.66 13.42 6.95
C ASP A 181 -24.80 12.56 6.41
N CYS A 182 -24.45 11.49 5.68
CA CYS A 182 -25.41 10.54 5.12
C CYS A 182 -25.63 9.33 6.03
N PHE A 183 -24.74 9.05 6.99
CA PHE A 183 -24.90 7.92 7.90
C PHE A 183 -25.82 8.27 9.08
N GLY A 184 -25.89 9.54 9.48
CA GLY A 184 -26.74 10.00 10.59
C GLY A 184 -28.22 10.16 10.26
N LYS A 185 -28.61 10.25 8.99
CA LYS A 185 -30.00 10.56 8.56
C LYS A 185 -30.80 9.38 7.99
N GLY A 186 -30.24 8.17 8.02
CA GLY A 186 -30.81 7.00 7.33
C GLY A 186 -30.49 7.02 5.84
N MET A 187 -29.99 5.90 5.31
CA MET A 187 -29.64 5.75 3.89
C MET A 187 -30.91 5.83 3.02
N GLY A 188 -31.25 7.03 2.55
CA GLY A 188 -32.15 7.18 1.40
C GLY A 188 -31.36 6.91 0.10
N THR A 189 -31.91 6.10 -0.79
CA THR A 189 -31.35 5.79 -2.12
C THR A 189 -31.08 7.05 -2.96
N GLU A 190 -31.80 8.15 -2.70
CA GLU A 190 -31.65 9.43 -3.40
C GLU A 190 -30.32 10.14 -3.09
N GLN A 191 -29.74 9.98 -1.89
CA GLN A 191 -28.48 10.67 -1.52
C GLN A 191 -27.25 10.14 -2.28
N PHE A 192 -27.32 8.91 -2.81
CA PHE A 192 -26.25 8.37 -3.64
C PHE A 192 -26.27 8.90 -5.09
N SER A 193 -27.33 9.60 -5.49
CA SER A 193 -27.41 10.20 -6.83
C SER A 193 -26.41 11.36 -7.02
N GLU A 194 -26.00 12.03 -5.93
CA GLU A 194 -24.99 13.10 -5.91
C GLU A 194 -23.56 12.59 -5.62
N ALA A 195 -23.33 11.28 -5.73
CA ALA A 195 -22.02 10.70 -5.44
C ALA A 195 -20.95 11.15 -6.45
N HIS A 196 -19.88 11.73 -5.92
CA HIS A 196 -18.71 12.13 -6.70
C HIS A 196 -17.60 11.08 -6.59
N LEU A 197 -17.06 10.66 -7.73
CA LEU A 197 -15.93 9.73 -7.80
C LEU A 197 -14.63 10.41 -7.34
N LEU A 198 -13.93 9.83 -6.36
CA LEU A 198 -12.60 10.26 -5.93
C LEU A 198 -11.48 9.44 -6.57
N TRP A 199 -11.69 8.13 -6.67
CA TRP A 199 -10.69 7.21 -7.18
C TRP A 199 -11.35 5.96 -7.75
N LYS A 200 -10.76 5.41 -8.80
CA LYS A 200 -11.14 4.13 -9.39
C LYS A 200 -9.89 3.31 -9.67
N ARG A 201 -9.95 2.02 -9.35
CA ARG A 201 -8.86 1.08 -9.63
C ARG A 201 -8.52 1.07 -11.12
N SER A 202 -7.22 1.06 -11.41
CA SER A 202 -6.72 0.88 -12.78
C SER A 202 -7.14 -0.47 -13.33
N LYS A 203 -7.49 -0.52 -14.63
CA LYS A 203 -7.81 -1.78 -15.29
C LYS A 203 -6.63 -2.76 -15.17
N PRO A 204 -6.89 -4.05 -14.89
CA PRO A 204 -5.84 -5.06 -14.89
C PRO A 204 -5.20 -5.17 -16.30
N PRO A 205 -3.97 -5.69 -16.40
CA PRO A 205 -3.38 -6.03 -17.69
C PRO A 205 -4.30 -7.00 -18.48
N ASN A 206 -4.34 -6.87 -19.81
CA ASN A 206 -5.11 -7.78 -20.67
C ASN A 206 -4.66 -9.25 -20.51
N PHE A 207 -3.37 -9.45 -20.22
CA PHE A 207 -2.77 -10.76 -19.97
C PHE A 207 -2.24 -10.81 -18.54
N PRO A 208 -2.92 -11.53 -17.63
CA PRO A 208 -2.47 -11.66 -16.25
C PRO A 208 -1.09 -12.31 -16.16
N THR A 209 -0.19 -11.72 -15.38
CA THR A 209 1.09 -12.36 -15.04
C THR A 209 0.86 -13.52 -14.07
N ARG A 210 1.84 -14.43 -13.97
CA ARG A 210 1.84 -15.52 -12.97
C ARG A 210 1.62 -15.04 -11.53
N TYR A 211 2.06 -13.82 -11.21
CA TYR A 211 2.02 -13.24 -9.86
C TYR A 211 0.93 -12.18 -9.68
N ASN A 212 -0.01 -12.09 -10.62
CA ASN A 212 -1.08 -11.07 -10.66
C ASN A 212 -0.58 -9.62 -10.48
N LEU A 213 0.58 -9.30 -11.08
CA LEU A 213 1.15 -7.96 -11.05
C LEU A 213 0.25 -6.95 -11.80
N THR A 214 0.10 -5.76 -11.23
CA THR A 214 -0.50 -4.63 -11.91
C THR A 214 0.43 -4.10 -13.01
N ARG A 215 -0.10 -3.31 -13.95
CA ARG A 215 0.72 -2.65 -14.98
C ARG A 215 1.86 -1.83 -14.36
N PHE A 216 1.59 -1.16 -13.25
CA PHE A 216 2.61 -0.40 -12.51
C PHE A 216 3.64 -1.33 -11.84
N ALA A 217 3.20 -2.42 -11.20
CA ALA A 217 4.11 -3.36 -10.55
C ALA A 217 5.08 -4.04 -11.52
N ILE A 218 4.67 -4.26 -12.78
CA ILE A 218 5.53 -4.82 -13.83
C ILE A 218 6.73 -3.90 -14.14
N THR A 219 6.57 -2.58 -14.04
CA THR A 219 7.65 -1.63 -14.37
C THR A 219 8.67 -1.47 -13.23
N LEU A 220 8.32 -1.87 -12.00
CA LEU A 220 9.14 -1.59 -10.82
C LEU A 220 10.54 -2.19 -10.91
N ASN A 221 10.66 -3.41 -11.45
CA ASN A 221 11.92 -4.14 -11.49
C ASN A 221 12.58 -4.17 -12.87
N GLU A 222 12.11 -3.34 -13.80
CA GLU A 222 12.69 -3.21 -15.13
C GLU A 222 14.04 -2.49 -15.06
N LEU A 223 15.04 -3.01 -15.79
CA LEU A 223 16.31 -2.34 -16.02
C LEU A 223 16.30 -1.76 -17.44
N THR A 224 15.96 -0.47 -17.56
CA THR A 224 16.02 0.22 -18.84
C THR A 224 17.47 0.43 -19.30
N PRO A 225 17.73 0.59 -20.62
CA PRO A 225 19.08 0.83 -21.12
C PRO A 225 19.74 2.04 -20.44
N GLY A 226 20.97 1.88 -19.96
CA GLY A 226 21.72 2.95 -19.29
C GLY A 226 21.35 3.19 -17.81
N LEU A 227 20.33 2.51 -17.28
CA LEU A 227 19.94 2.64 -15.87
C LEU A 227 20.93 1.90 -14.96
N LYS A 228 21.36 0.70 -15.35
CA LYS A 228 22.23 -0.15 -14.53
C LYS A 228 23.52 0.55 -14.11
N GLU A 229 24.07 1.39 -14.98
CA GLU A 229 25.31 2.14 -14.79
C GLU A 229 25.16 3.30 -13.79
N LYS A 230 23.92 3.71 -13.50
CA LYS A 230 23.59 4.80 -12.57
C LYS A 230 23.15 4.30 -11.19
N LEU A 231 22.66 3.06 -11.12
CA LEU A 231 22.15 2.49 -9.88
C LEU A 231 23.27 2.22 -8.87
N PRO A 232 23.03 2.44 -7.57
CA PRO A 232 23.93 1.94 -6.54
C PRO A 232 23.97 0.40 -6.58
N PRO A 233 25.07 -0.24 -6.12
CA PRO A 233 25.16 -1.70 -6.09
C PRO A 233 24.13 -2.36 -5.16
N THR A 234 23.45 -1.57 -4.32
CA THR A 234 22.41 -2.00 -3.39
C THR A 234 21.00 -1.95 -3.97
N ASP A 235 20.79 -1.45 -5.19
CA ASP A 235 19.45 -1.35 -5.78
C ASP A 235 18.83 -2.74 -6.01
N SER A 236 17.58 -2.93 -5.59
CA SER A 236 16.86 -4.22 -5.69
C SER A 236 16.81 -4.78 -7.11
N ARG A 237 16.92 -3.96 -8.17
CA ARG A 237 16.95 -4.46 -9.56
C ARG A 237 18.21 -5.26 -9.89
N LEU A 238 19.28 -5.04 -9.14
CA LEU A 238 20.55 -5.75 -9.27
C LEU A 238 20.61 -7.02 -8.41
N ARG A 239 19.57 -7.28 -7.62
CA ARG A 239 19.50 -8.43 -6.72
C ARG A 239 19.33 -9.76 -7.51
N PRO A 240 20.31 -10.69 -7.45
CA PRO A 240 20.39 -11.79 -8.40
C PRO A 240 19.32 -12.87 -8.22
N ASP A 241 18.92 -13.18 -6.98
CA ASP A 241 17.85 -14.17 -6.70
C ASP A 241 16.50 -13.70 -7.27
N GLN A 242 16.15 -12.43 -7.07
CA GLN A 242 14.95 -11.83 -7.62
C GLN A 242 14.97 -11.82 -9.16
N ARG A 243 16.11 -11.48 -9.77
CA ARG A 243 16.26 -11.48 -11.23
C ARG A 243 16.15 -12.88 -11.83
N CYS A 244 16.75 -13.89 -11.19
CA CYS A 244 16.63 -15.29 -11.63
C CYS A 244 15.17 -15.75 -11.56
N LEU A 245 14.44 -15.39 -10.50
CA LEU A 245 13.02 -15.74 -10.37
C LEU A 245 12.18 -15.15 -11.51
N GLU A 246 12.39 -13.87 -11.84
CA GLU A 246 11.67 -13.21 -12.94
C GLU A 246 11.93 -13.85 -14.31
N LYS A 247 13.13 -14.39 -14.52
CA LYS A 247 13.49 -15.13 -15.74
C LYS A 247 13.01 -16.58 -15.75
N GLY A 248 12.39 -17.05 -14.66
CA GLY A 248 11.97 -18.44 -14.51
C GLY A 248 13.10 -19.42 -14.18
N GLU A 249 14.27 -18.92 -13.78
CA GLU A 249 15.45 -19.72 -13.42
C GLU A 249 15.36 -20.15 -11.93
N TYR A 250 14.38 -20.98 -11.58
CA TYR A 250 14.01 -21.25 -10.17
C TYR A 250 15.13 -21.84 -9.31
N GLU A 251 15.89 -22.80 -9.85
CA GLU A 251 17.02 -23.41 -9.11
C GLU A 251 18.12 -22.39 -8.80
N ARG A 252 18.46 -21.56 -9.79
CA ARG A 252 19.45 -20.48 -9.62
C ARG A 252 18.96 -19.42 -8.64
N ALA A 253 17.68 -19.07 -8.70
CA ALA A 253 17.06 -18.13 -7.76
C ALA A 253 17.17 -18.63 -6.32
N ASN A 254 16.91 -19.91 -6.07
CA ASN A 254 17.04 -20.52 -4.74
C ASN A 254 18.49 -20.54 -4.24
N ALA A 255 19.44 -20.90 -5.12
CA ALA A 255 20.87 -20.92 -4.78
C ALA A 255 21.39 -19.51 -4.42
N GLU A 256 21.06 -18.50 -5.23
CA GLU A 256 21.45 -17.11 -4.97
C GLU A 256 20.79 -16.57 -3.70
N LYS A 257 19.53 -16.90 -3.44
CA LYS A 257 18.83 -16.51 -2.22
C LYS A 257 19.55 -17.04 -0.98
N LEU A 258 19.89 -18.33 -0.98
CA LEU A 258 20.62 -18.95 0.13
C LEU A 258 21.98 -18.28 0.35
N ARG A 259 22.74 -18.03 -0.73
CA ARG A 259 24.04 -17.36 -0.69
C ARG A 259 23.94 -15.96 -0.08
N LEU A 260 22.96 -15.16 -0.51
CA LEU A 260 22.74 -13.80 -0.01
C LEU A 260 22.34 -13.78 1.47
N GLU A 261 21.40 -14.64 1.86
CA GLU A 261 20.96 -14.74 3.26
C GLU A 261 22.08 -15.20 4.19
N GLN A 262 22.91 -16.16 3.76
CA GLN A 262 24.09 -16.61 4.52
C GLN A 262 25.11 -15.48 4.70
N LYS A 263 25.41 -14.74 3.62
CA LYS A 263 26.34 -13.60 3.69
C LYS A 263 25.84 -12.52 4.66
N GLN A 264 24.55 -12.21 4.64
CA GLN A 264 23.98 -11.26 5.60
C GLN A 264 24.12 -11.74 7.05
N ARG A 265 23.82 -13.02 7.33
CA ARG A 265 23.94 -13.58 8.68
C ARG A 265 25.37 -13.50 9.23
N GLN A 266 26.39 -13.63 8.36
CA GLN A 266 27.79 -13.54 8.77
C GLN A 266 28.24 -12.11 9.13
N VAL A 267 27.57 -11.09 8.59
CA VAL A 267 27.91 -9.67 8.81
C VAL A 267 27.03 -9.03 9.90
N SER A 268 25.89 -9.64 10.22
CA SER A 268 24.97 -9.20 11.30
C SER A 268 25.22 -9.86 12.66
N LEU A 269 26.24 -10.73 12.76
CA LEU A 269 26.80 -11.25 14.01
C LEU A 269 27.99 -10.39 14.43
#